data_AF-A0AAN0JWE1-F1
#
_entry.id   AF-A0AAN0JWE1-F1
#
_cell.length_a   1.000
_cell.length_b   1.000
_cell.length_c   1.000
_cell.angle_alpha   90.00
_cell.angle_beta   90.00
_cell.angle_gamma   90.00
#
_symmetry.space_group_name_H-M   'P 1'
#
loop_
_entity.id
_entity.type
_entity.pdbx_description
1 polymer ?
#
loop_
_entity_poly.entity_id
_entity_poly.type
_entity_poly.pdbx_seq_one_letter_code
_entity_poly.pdbx_strand_id
1 'polypeptide(L)'
;MAVLAEAGHGSLHFGDTVLFLIKTKDYQGYVYSELSSSPFLTVYNLKEHNEKNPDFPNIAFASFKIMAPNKYKAKQQLKQAQLDPESQEHLNALHAFEMEEAENKLEQKRHFGSRVLYGDSIQ
;
A
#
# COMPACT_ATOMS: atom_id res chain seq x y z
N MET A 1 15.87 -4.89 -24.27
CA MET A 1 14.64 -5.72 -24.30
C MET A 1 14.46 -6.30 -22.91
N ALA A 2 13.52 -5.77 -22.14
CA ALA A 2 13.25 -6.26 -20.80
C ALA A 2 12.55 -7.62 -20.91
N VAL A 3 13.12 -8.64 -20.29
CA VAL A 3 12.51 -9.95 -20.17
C VAL A 3 11.27 -9.79 -19.30
N LEU A 4 10.10 -9.82 -19.92
CA LEU A 4 8.82 -9.91 -19.22
C LEU A 4 8.86 -11.23 -18.44
N ALA A 5 9.03 -11.14 -17.12
CA ALA A 5 8.82 -12.27 -16.26
C ALA A 5 7.37 -12.73 -16.50
N GLU A 6 7.20 -13.93 -17.07
CA GLU A 6 5.95 -14.65 -16.93
C GLU A 6 5.58 -14.57 -15.45
N ALA A 7 4.35 -14.16 -15.13
CA ALA A 7 3.83 -14.27 -13.77
C ALA A 7 3.85 -15.77 -13.45
N GLY A 8 4.98 -16.23 -12.92
CA GLY A 8 5.20 -17.60 -12.55
C GLY A 8 4.12 -17.98 -11.54
N HIS A 9 3.98 -19.28 -11.33
CA HIS A 9 3.21 -19.85 -10.22
C HIS A 9 3.88 -19.50 -8.86
N GLY A 10 4.22 -18.23 -8.65
CA GLY A 10 4.85 -17.68 -7.47
C GLY A 10 3.77 -17.21 -6.51
N SER A 11 4.02 -17.45 -5.23
CA SER A 11 3.19 -16.88 -4.18
C SER A 11 3.43 -15.38 -4.07
N LEU A 12 2.42 -14.65 -3.61
CA LEU A 12 2.56 -13.24 -3.23
C LEU A 12 3.40 -13.14 -1.95
N HIS A 13 4.31 -12.18 -1.88
CA HIS A 13 5.13 -11.91 -0.70
C HIS A 13 5.00 -10.45 -0.25
N PHE A 14 5.21 -10.20 1.04
CA PHE A 14 5.33 -8.84 1.55
C PHE A 14 6.55 -8.16 0.94
N GLY A 15 6.36 -6.94 0.43
CA GLY A 15 7.37 -6.19 -0.29
C GLY A 15 7.21 -6.24 -1.81
N ASP A 16 6.41 -7.17 -2.35
CA ASP A 16 6.12 -7.25 -3.78
C ASP A 16 5.40 -6.00 -4.26
N THR A 17 5.70 -5.60 -5.50
CA THR A 17 4.99 -4.52 -6.19
C THR A 17 4.04 -5.12 -7.21
N VAL A 18 2.76 -4.77 -7.12
CA VAL A 18 1.67 -5.39 -7.88
C VAL A 18 0.79 -4.34 -8.54
N LEU A 19 0.00 -4.80 -9.51
CA LEU A 19 -1.11 -4.07 -10.11
C LEU A 19 -2.42 -4.75 -9.70
N PHE A 20 -3.40 -3.99 -9.23
CA PHE A 20 -4.71 -4.55 -8.90
C PHE A 20 -5.65 -4.47 -10.10
N LEU A 21 -6.03 -5.64 -10.62
CA LEU A 21 -6.97 -5.75 -11.74
C LEU A 21 -8.38 -6.06 -11.21
N ILE A 22 -9.32 -5.17 -11.47
CA ILE A 22 -10.74 -5.36 -11.17
C ILE A 22 -11.40 -5.94 -12.43
N LYS A 23 -11.96 -7.15 -12.33
CA LYS A 23 -12.77 -7.78 -13.38
C LYS A 23 -14.16 -8.06 -12.84
N THR A 24 -15.14 -7.38 -13.41
CA THR A 24 -16.58 -7.63 -13.22
C THR A 24 -17.20 -7.92 -14.58
N LYS A 25 -18.49 -8.30 -14.61
CA LYS A 25 -19.18 -8.61 -15.88
C LYS A 25 -19.21 -7.43 -16.85
N ASP A 26 -19.30 -6.20 -16.32
CA ASP A 26 -19.52 -4.99 -17.12
C ASP A 26 -18.28 -4.09 -17.21
N TYR A 27 -17.25 -4.40 -16.41
CA TYR A 27 -16.09 -3.54 -16.24
C TYR A 27 -14.81 -4.35 -15.99
N GLN A 28 -13.76 -4.01 -16.74
CA GLN A 28 -12.42 -4.54 -16.56
C GLN A 28 -11.41 -3.38 -16.58
N GLY A 29 -10.59 -3.28 -15.53
CA GLY A 29 -9.62 -2.21 -15.43
C GLY A 29 -8.68 -2.31 -14.23
N TYR A 30 -7.55 -1.62 -14.31
CA TYR A 30 -6.57 -1.56 -13.22
C TYR A 30 -6.87 -0.39 -12.28
N VAL A 31 -6.68 -0.60 -10.97
CA VAL A 31 -6.73 0.49 -10.00
C VAL A 31 -5.63 1.50 -10.32
N TYR A 32 -5.98 2.78 -10.37
CA TYR A 32 -5.12 3.86 -10.85
C TYR A 32 -5.37 5.17 -10.11
N SER A 33 -4.35 6.01 -9.97
CA SER A 33 -4.48 7.38 -9.46
C SER A 33 -4.02 8.40 -10.50
N GLU A 34 -4.88 9.35 -10.89
CA GLU A 34 -4.50 10.38 -11.87
C GLU A 34 -3.45 11.38 -11.35
N LEU A 35 -3.34 11.50 -10.02
CA LEU A 35 -2.41 12.40 -9.36
C LEU A 35 -1.58 11.63 -8.33
N SER A 36 -0.28 11.92 -8.29
CA SER A 36 0.59 11.47 -7.22
C SER A 36 0.03 11.96 -5.87
N SER A 37 -0.07 11.07 -4.88
CA SER A 37 -0.59 11.36 -3.54
C SER A 37 -2.08 11.78 -3.47
N SER A 38 -2.89 11.50 -4.49
CA SER A 38 -4.34 11.68 -4.40
C SER A 38 -4.99 10.60 -3.52
N PRO A 39 -5.94 10.97 -2.64
CA PRO A 39 -6.74 9.99 -1.92
C PRO A 39 -7.83 9.33 -2.80
N PHE A 40 -8.05 9.86 -4.01
CA PHE A 40 -9.04 9.35 -4.96
C PHE A 40 -8.39 8.39 -5.93
N LEU A 41 -8.82 7.12 -5.88
CA LEU A 41 -8.48 6.10 -6.84
C LEU A 41 -9.60 6.02 -7.89
N THR A 42 -9.20 5.99 -9.15
CA THR A 42 -10.05 5.67 -10.28
C THR A 42 -9.65 4.31 -10.83
N VAL A 43 -10.34 3.87 -11.88
CA VAL A 43 -10.02 2.60 -12.52
C VAL A 43 -9.73 2.84 -14.00
N TYR A 44 -8.50 2.51 -14.39
CA TYR A 44 -8.01 2.61 -15.75
C TYR A 44 -8.68 1.54 -16.61
N ASN A 45 -9.59 1.98 -17.47
CA ASN A 45 -10.46 1.11 -18.25
C ASN A 45 -9.68 0.42 -19.37
N LEU A 46 -9.77 -0.91 -19.44
CA LEU A 46 -9.08 -1.74 -20.43
C LEU A 46 -9.92 -2.07 -21.67
N LYS A 47 -11.10 -1.46 -21.87
CA LYS A 47 -11.96 -1.74 -23.04
C LYS A 47 -11.25 -1.64 -24.40
N GLU A 48 -10.19 -0.85 -24.49
CA GLU A 48 -9.39 -0.65 -25.72
C GLU A 48 -7.91 -1.04 -25.56
N HIS A 49 -7.52 -1.61 -24.41
CA HIS A 49 -6.11 -1.84 -24.05
C HIS A 49 -5.82 -3.30 -23.71
N ASN A 50 -4.60 -3.75 -24.00
CA ASN A 50 -4.18 -5.12 -23.70
C ASN A 50 -3.97 -5.31 -22.19
N GLU A 51 -4.65 -6.30 -21.60
CA GLU A 51 -4.50 -6.62 -20.18
C GLU A 51 -3.06 -6.98 -19.78
N LYS A 52 -2.34 -7.73 -20.61
CA LYS A 52 -0.98 -8.19 -20.26
C LYS A 52 0.07 -7.09 -20.40
N ASN A 53 -0.22 -6.06 -21.18
CA ASN A 53 0.65 -4.91 -21.39
C ASN A 53 -0.22 -3.65 -21.55
N PRO A 54 -0.79 -3.14 -20.45
CA PRO A 54 -1.58 -1.92 -20.48
C PRO A 54 -0.66 -0.72 -20.71
N ASP A 55 -1.03 0.14 -21.66
CA ASP A 55 -0.31 1.38 -21.95
C ASP A 55 -0.67 2.47 -20.93
N PHE A 56 -0.29 2.25 -19.66
CA PHE A 56 -0.43 3.29 -18.64
C PHE A 56 0.37 4.53 -19.05
N PRO A 57 -0.19 5.75 -18.92
CA PRO A 57 0.58 6.98 -19.08
C PRO A 57 1.76 7.05 -18.10
N ASN A 58 1.57 6.51 -16.89
CA ASN A 58 2.61 6.29 -15.90
C ASN A 58 2.26 5.08 -15.02
N ILE A 59 3.04 4.00 -15.10
CA ILE A 59 2.82 2.77 -14.33
C ILE A 59 2.97 2.96 -12.82
N ALA A 60 3.75 3.95 -12.38
CA ALA A 60 3.95 4.24 -10.96
C ALA A 60 2.64 4.60 -10.25
N PHE A 61 1.64 5.09 -10.99
CA PHE A 61 0.33 5.46 -10.48
C PHE A 61 -0.67 4.31 -10.42
N ALA A 62 -0.33 3.15 -10.97
CA ALA A 62 -1.09 1.90 -10.86
C ALA A 62 -0.38 0.86 -9.96
N SER A 63 0.86 1.14 -9.55
CA SER A 63 1.71 0.22 -8.80
C SER A 63 1.49 0.35 -7.30
N PHE A 64 1.25 -0.77 -6.63
CA PHE A 64 1.07 -0.84 -5.19
C PHE A 64 2.10 -1.78 -4.58
N LYS A 65 2.64 -1.42 -3.42
CA LYS A 65 3.54 -2.29 -2.67
C LYS A 65 2.76 -3.00 -1.57
N ILE A 66 2.88 -4.33 -1.50
CA ILE A 66 2.25 -5.11 -0.44
C ILE A 66 3.04 -4.94 0.86
N MET A 67 2.39 -4.44 1.89
CA MET A 67 3.00 -4.15 3.19
C MET A 67 2.32 -4.95 4.30
N ALA A 68 3.06 -5.23 5.38
CA ALA A 68 2.49 -5.80 6.58
C ALA A 68 1.59 -4.75 7.27
N PRO A 69 0.59 -5.16 8.07
CA PRO A 69 -0.27 -4.21 8.78
C PRO A 69 0.50 -3.47 9.86
N ASN A 70 0.41 -2.14 9.84
CA ASN A 70 1.00 -1.28 10.85
C ASN A 70 0.03 -1.01 12.01
N LYS A 71 0.61 -0.72 13.18
CA LYS A 71 -0.11 -0.15 14.32
C LYS A 71 -0.31 1.36 14.12
N TYR A 72 -1.45 1.89 14.55
CA TYR A 72 -1.81 3.31 14.40
C TYR A 72 -2.42 3.94 15.66
N LYS A 73 -2.38 3.24 16.80
CA LYS A 73 -3.07 3.69 18.01
C LYS A 73 -2.39 4.92 18.58
N ALA A 74 -1.06 4.91 18.67
CA ALA A 74 -0.31 6.05 19.15
C ALA A 74 -0.38 7.23 18.18
N LYS A 75 -0.36 6.99 16.86
CA LYS A 75 -0.59 8.04 15.86
C LYS A 75 -1.95 8.74 16.02
N GLN A 76 -3.00 7.98 16.31
CA GLN A 76 -4.33 8.54 16.57
C GLN A 76 -4.37 9.36 17.86
N GLN A 77 -3.72 8.88 18.93
CA GLN A 77 -3.60 9.61 20.20
C GLN A 77 -2.84 10.93 20.03
N LEU A 78 -1.72 10.92 19.31
CA LEU A 78 -0.95 12.13 19.01
C LEU A 78 -1.81 13.16 18.26
N LYS A 79 -2.60 12.73 17.28
CA LYS A 79 -3.52 13.61 16.54
C LYS A 79 -4.55 14.28 17.45
N GLN A 80 -5.01 13.59 18.50
CA GLN A 80 -5.95 14.15 19.48
C GLN A 80 -5.26 15.12 20.45
N ALA A 81 -4.02 14.83 20.84
CA ALA A 81 -3.22 15.65 21.75
C ALA A 81 -2.59 16.89 21.08
N GLN A 82 -2.79 17.14 19.79
CA GLN A 82 -2.24 18.30 19.06
C GLN A 82 -2.85 19.66 19.48
N LEU A 83 -3.86 19.66 20.35
CA LEU A 83 -4.51 20.88 20.81
C LEU A 83 -3.61 21.77 21.68
N ASP A 84 -2.63 21.18 22.39
CA ASP A 84 -1.66 21.90 23.20
C ASP A 84 -0.26 21.23 23.11
N PRO A 85 0.62 21.69 22.21
CA PRO A 85 1.91 21.07 21.93
C PRO A 85 2.89 21.07 23.11
N GLU A 86 2.73 21.98 24.06
CA GLU A 86 3.61 22.09 25.24
C GLU A 86 3.11 21.27 26.42
N SER A 87 1.90 20.70 26.32
CA SER A 87 1.35 19.84 27.35
C SER A 87 2.17 18.57 27.53
N GLN A 88 2.28 18.10 28.78
CA GLN A 88 2.90 16.80 29.08
C GLN A 88 2.20 15.65 28.33
N GLU A 89 0.88 15.77 28.12
CA GLU A 89 0.09 14.80 27.36
C GLU A 89 0.55 14.71 25.90
N HIS A 90 0.82 15.85 25.26
CA HIS A 90 1.35 15.90 23.90
C HIS A 90 2.74 15.24 23.82
N LEU A 91 3.65 15.60 24.72
CA LEU A 91 5.00 15.02 24.76
C LEU A 91 4.98 13.50 24.96
N ASN A 92 4.11 13.02 25.86
CA ASN A 92 3.93 11.59 26.08
C ASN A 92 3.35 10.88 24.83
N ALA A 93 2.37 11.50 24.16
CA ALA A 93 1.78 10.96 22.94
C ALA A 93 2.80 10.93 21.78
N LEU A 94 3.68 11.94 21.69
CA LEU A 94 4.76 11.99 20.71
C LEU A 94 5.75 10.85 20.91
N HIS A 95 6.22 10.63 22.14
CA HIS A 95 7.12 9.52 22.45
C HIS A 95 6.49 8.15 22.14
N ALA A 96 5.21 7.96 22.49
CA ALA A 96 4.49 6.73 22.14
C ALA A 96 4.38 6.53 20.61
N PHE A 97 4.15 7.61 19.86
CA PHE A 97 4.12 7.57 18.40
C PHE A 97 5.48 7.20 17.80
N GLU A 98 6.57 7.77 18.28
CA GLU A 98 7.93 7.45 17.82
C GLU A 98 8.29 5.98 18.06
N MET A 99 7.93 5.44 19.23
CA MET A 99 8.09 4.01 19.51
C MET A 99 7.23 3.15 18.58
N GLU A 100 5.97 3.50 18.36
CA GLU A 100 5.07 2.78 17.43
C GLU A 100 5.63 2.78 16.00
N GLU A 101 6.18 3.90 15.52
CA GLU A 101 6.84 3.96 14.22
C GLU A 101 8.08 3.07 14.14
N ALA A 102 8.89 3.03 15.20
CA ALA A 102 10.08 2.18 15.25
C ALA A 102 9.71 0.70 15.22
N GLU A 103 8.69 0.30 15.99
CA GLU A 103 8.14 -1.06 15.99
C GLU A 103 7.59 -1.43 14.60
N ASN A 104 6.78 -0.57 13.99
CA ASN A 104 6.25 -0.78 12.64
C ASN A 104 7.39 -0.99 11.64
N LYS A 105 8.43 -0.14 11.66
CA LYS A 105 9.61 -0.29 10.77
C LYS A 105 10.32 -1.62 10.96
N LEU A 106 10.45 -2.10 12.20
CA LEU A 106 11.07 -3.39 12.50
C LEU A 106 10.21 -4.55 11.99
N GLU A 107 8.90 -4.47 12.19
CA GLU A 107 7.96 -5.52 11.76
C GLU A 107 7.87 -5.60 10.24
N GLN A 108 7.87 -4.46 9.53
CA GLN A 108 7.98 -4.44 8.06
C GLN A 108 9.23 -5.17 7.57
N LYS A 109 10.39 -4.94 8.22
CA LYS A 109 11.64 -5.64 7.87
C LYS A 109 11.54 -7.14 8.16
N ARG A 110 10.84 -7.53 9.23
CA ARG A 110 10.67 -8.92 9.63
C ARG A 110 9.81 -9.71 8.66
N HIS A 111 8.75 -9.08 8.15
CA HIS A 111 7.84 -9.69 7.19
C HIS A 111 8.34 -9.61 5.74
N PHE A 112 9.28 -8.72 5.42
CA PHE A 112 9.77 -8.56 4.06
C PHE A 112 10.21 -9.89 3.43
N GLY A 113 9.67 -10.21 2.25
CA GLY A 113 9.92 -11.46 1.52
C GLY A 113 9.18 -12.68 2.07
N SER A 114 8.45 -12.57 3.18
CA SER A 114 7.59 -13.65 3.68
C SER A 114 6.32 -13.77 2.84
N ARG A 115 5.81 -15.00 2.73
CA ARG A 115 4.66 -15.33 1.89
C ARG A 115 3.36 -14.82 2.52
N VAL A 116 2.53 -14.17 1.72
CA VAL A 116 1.15 -13.77 2.07
C VAL A 116 0.22 -14.95 1.88
N LEU A 117 -0.61 -15.22 2.88
CA LEU A 117 -1.62 -16.27 2.86
C LEU A 117 -3.04 -15.69 2.79
N TYR A 118 -3.99 -16.49 2.31
CA TYR A 118 -5.40 -16.10 2.36
C TYR A 118 -5.86 -15.96 3.80
N GLY A 119 -6.47 -14.82 4.13
CA GLY A 119 -6.88 -14.44 5.48
C GLY A 119 -5.91 -13.50 6.18
N ASP A 120 -4.68 -13.35 5.68
CA ASP A 120 -3.75 -12.36 6.21
C ASP A 120 -4.24 -10.94 5.93
N SER A 121 -4.00 -10.05 6.88
CA SER A 121 -4.20 -8.62 6.67
C SER A 121 -2.98 -8.05 5.93
N ILE A 122 -3.22 -7.24 4.91
CA ILE A 122 -2.19 -6.53 4.14
C ILE A 122 -2.52 -5.03 4.08
N GLN A 123 -1.53 -4.23 3.73
CA GLN A 123 -1.66 -2.80 3.44
C GLN A 123 -1.05 -2.45 2.08
#